data_AF-A0A358XUL6-F1
#
_entry.id   AF-A0A358XUL6-F1
#
_cell.length_a   1.000
_cell.length_b   1.000
_cell.length_c   1.000
_cell.angle_alpha   90.00
_cell.angle_beta   90.00
_cell.angle_gamma   90.00
#
_symmetry.space_group_name_H-M   'P 1'
#
loop_
_entity.id
_entity.type
_entity.pdbx_description
1 polymer ?
#
loop_
_entity_poly.entity_id
_entity_poly.type
_entity_poly.pdbx_seq_one_letter_code
_entity_poly.pdbx_strand_id
1 'polypeptide(L)'
;IAERARVYSDHQGIWYPDELIETGQYVTEGTRLGTITDYFGNELKTISAPASGILLILFRTPPVNEGDNIAVIGRVPPSVLSLSNSQ
;
A
#
# COMPACT_ATOMS: atom_id res chain seq x y z
N ILE A 1 -1.57 -14.73 8.84
CA ILE A 1 -1.76 -13.26 8.94
C ILE A 1 -3.13 -13.00 9.54
N ALA A 2 -3.21 -12.61 10.82
CA ALA A 2 -4.49 -12.28 11.47
C ALA A 2 -4.81 -10.78 11.36
N GLU A 3 -3.78 -9.92 11.37
CA GLU A 3 -3.94 -8.47 11.38
C GLU A 3 -3.67 -7.87 9.99
N ARG A 4 -4.54 -6.94 9.57
CA ARG A 4 -4.46 -6.29 8.25
C ARG A 4 -4.50 -4.77 8.42
N ALA A 5 -3.56 -4.08 7.82
CA ALA A 5 -3.64 -2.65 7.62
C ALA A 5 -4.28 -2.36 6.26
N ARG A 6 -5.25 -1.45 6.22
CA ARG A 6 -5.90 -1.00 4.98
C ARG A 6 -5.51 0.43 4.71
N VAL A 7 -5.34 0.73 3.44
CA VAL A 7 -5.11 2.08 2.95
C VAL A 7 -6.34 2.48 2.17
N TYR A 8 -6.94 3.59 2.57
CA TYR A 8 -8.06 4.19 1.89
C TYR A 8 -7.61 5.49 1.24
N SER A 9 -8.22 5.83 0.11
CA SER A 9 -8.06 7.14 -0.49
C SER A 9 -8.70 8.21 0.40
N ASP A 10 -7.99 9.30 0.65
CA ASP A 10 -8.50 10.53 1.26
C ASP A 10 -8.92 11.58 0.20
N HIS A 11 -8.84 11.22 -1.07
CA HIS A 11 -9.15 12.11 -2.20
C HIS A 11 -9.98 11.42 -3.27
N GLN A 12 -10.74 12.21 -4.03
CA GLN A 12 -11.14 11.80 -5.37
C GLN A 12 -10.05 12.15 -6.38
N GLY A 13 -9.82 11.31 -7.37
CA GLY A 13 -8.80 11.58 -8.38
C GLY A 13 -8.38 10.35 -9.18
N ILE A 14 -7.14 10.38 -9.66
CA ILE A 14 -6.52 9.27 -10.39
C ILE A 14 -5.40 8.68 -9.55
N TRP A 15 -5.54 7.41 -9.23
CA TRP A 15 -4.55 6.58 -8.53
C TRP A 15 -3.55 5.99 -9.53
N TYR A 16 -2.27 6.26 -9.27
CA TYR A 16 -1.12 5.73 -10.00
C TYR A 16 -0.28 4.86 -9.06
N PRO A 17 -0.47 3.53 -9.06
CA PRO A 17 0.39 2.65 -8.30
C PRO A 17 1.82 2.70 -8.85
N ASP A 18 2.80 2.58 -7.98
CA ASP A 18 4.21 2.48 -8.37
C ASP A 18 4.43 1.17 -9.16
N GLU A 19 5.19 1.25 -10.25
CA GLU A 19 5.37 0.14 -11.18
C GLU A 19 6.13 -1.04 -10.56
N LEU A 20 7.00 -0.75 -9.59
CA LEU A 20 7.81 -1.77 -8.90
C LEU A 20 7.04 -2.52 -7.80
N ILE A 21 5.83 -2.03 -7.46
CA ILE A 21 5.02 -2.57 -6.38
C ILE A 21 4.04 -3.62 -6.91
N GLU A 22 4.16 -4.83 -6.37
CA GLU A 22 3.33 -5.98 -6.73
C GLU A 22 2.80 -6.70 -5.50
N THR A 23 1.59 -7.27 -5.61
CA THR A 23 1.02 -8.11 -4.55
C THR A 23 1.90 -9.34 -4.30
N GLY A 24 2.02 -9.75 -3.05
CA GLY A 24 2.89 -10.83 -2.60
C GLY A 24 4.28 -10.36 -2.16
N GLN A 25 4.69 -9.15 -2.51
CA GLN A 25 5.94 -8.56 -2.05
C GLN A 25 5.86 -8.17 -0.56
N TYR A 26 7.01 -8.20 0.11
CA TYR A 26 7.16 -7.58 1.42
C TYR A 26 7.45 -6.09 1.26
N VAL A 27 6.70 -5.27 1.98
CA VAL A 27 6.90 -3.82 2.08
C VAL A 27 7.22 -3.45 3.52
N THR A 28 8.06 -2.44 3.72
CA THR A 28 8.28 -1.83 5.03
C THR A 28 7.29 -0.68 5.25
N GLU A 29 7.00 -0.34 6.49
CA GLU A 29 6.32 0.92 6.81
C GLU A 29 7.02 2.10 6.12
N GLY A 30 6.22 2.99 5.54
CA GLY A 30 6.70 4.13 4.75
C GLY A 30 7.04 3.82 3.28
N THR A 31 7.07 2.54 2.85
CA THR A 31 7.27 2.18 1.43
C THR A 31 6.24 2.90 0.57
N ARG A 32 6.70 3.65 -0.44
CA ARG A 32 5.81 4.32 -1.38
C ARG A 32 5.06 3.28 -2.21
N LEU A 33 3.74 3.39 -2.24
CA LEU A 33 2.86 2.51 -3.02
C LEU A 33 2.40 3.17 -4.33
N GLY A 34 2.44 4.51 -4.39
CA GLY A 34 2.02 5.28 -5.56
C GLY A 34 1.57 6.69 -5.20
N THR A 35 0.89 7.36 -6.13
CA THR A 35 0.38 8.73 -5.97
C THR A 35 -1.07 8.84 -6.44
N ILE A 36 -1.84 9.72 -5.80
CA ILE A 36 -3.12 10.23 -6.30
C ILE A 36 -2.91 11.63 -6.88
N THR A 37 -3.42 11.86 -8.09
CA THR A 37 -3.51 13.21 -8.69
C THR A 37 -4.95 13.67 -8.83
N ASP A 38 -5.15 14.97 -9.03
CA ASP A 38 -6.40 15.47 -9.59
C ASP A 38 -6.54 15.10 -11.08
N TYR A 39 -7.65 15.46 -11.70
CA TYR A 39 -7.91 15.17 -13.13
C TYR A 39 -7.06 16.00 -14.10
N PHE A 40 -6.31 16.99 -13.62
CA PHE A 40 -5.38 17.80 -14.40
C PHE A 40 -3.93 17.32 -14.26
N GLY A 41 -3.68 16.29 -13.43
CA GLY A 41 -2.38 15.70 -13.19
C GLY A 41 -1.58 16.34 -12.05
N ASN A 42 -2.18 17.23 -11.26
CA ASN A 42 -1.51 17.78 -10.08
C ASN A 42 -1.51 16.73 -8.96
N GLU A 43 -0.35 16.45 -8.37
CA GLU A 43 -0.26 15.52 -7.23
C GLU A 43 -1.05 16.07 -6.03
N LEU A 44 -1.95 15.24 -5.51
CA LEU A 44 -2.70 15.49 -4.28
C LEU A 44 -2.05 14.78 -3.10
N LYS A 45 -1.63 13.52 -3.30
CA LYS A 45 -1.14 12.67 -2.21
C LYS A 45 -0.22 11.55 -2.70
N THR A 46 0.96 11.45 -2.10
CA THR A 46 1.72 10.19 -2.11
C THR A 46 1.15 9.22 -1.09
N ILE A 47 0.88 7.98 -1.52
CA ILE A 47 0.37 6.90 -0.67
C ILE A 47 1.53 5.98 -0.29
N SER A 48 1.68 5.71 1.01
CA SER A 48 2.72 4.84 1.55
C SER A 48 2.13 3.72 2.41
N ALA A 49 2.89 2.64 2.58
CA ALA A 49 2.55 1.52 3.42
C ALA A 49 2.44 1.95 4.91
N PRO A 50 1.30 1.78 5.58
CA PRO A 50 1.11 2.17 6.98
C PRO A 50 1.69 1.16 7.99
N ALA A 51 2.28 0.06 7.52
CA ALA A 51 2.92 -0.94 8.35
C ALA A 51 3.79 -1.85 7.47
N SER A 52 4.81 -2.47 8.07
CA SER A 52 5.58 -3.52 7.41
C SER A 52 4.79 -4.82 7.30
N GLY A 53 4.91 -5.51 6.17
CA GLY A 53 4.20 -6.77 5.94
C GLY A 53 4.12 -7.16 4.47
N ILE A 54 3.23 -8.11 4.17
CA ILE A 54 3.01 -8.58 2.79
C ILE A 54 1.89 -7.77 2.16
N LEU A 55 2.12 -7.20 0.97
CA LEU A 55 1.08 -6.53 0.20
C LEU A 55 0.10 -7.57 -0.37
N LEU A 56 -1.10 -7.66 0.19
CA LEU A 56 -2.08 -8.68 -0.17
C LEU A 56 -2.96 -8.26 -1.35
N ILE A 57 -3.33 -6.97 -1.38
CA ILE A 57 -4.20 -6.39 -2.40
C ILE A 57 -3.62 -5.03 -2.78
N LEU A 58 -3.59 -4.75 -4.08
CA LEU A 58 -3.29 -3.45 -4.66
C LEU A 58 -4.33 -3.18 -5.76
N PHE A 59 -5.15 -2.15 -5.59
CA PHE A 59 -6.07 -1.74 -6.64
C PHE A 59 -5.29 -1.01 -7.74
N ARG A 60 -5.58 -1.35 -9.00
CA ARG A 60 -4.96 -0.75 -10.19
C ARG A 60 -5.94 0.05 -11.05
N THR A 61 -7.23 0.04 -10.70
CA THR A 61 -8.23 0.87 -11.37
C THR A 61 -7.91 2.33 -11.11
N PRO A 62 -7.70 3.16 -12.16
CA PRO A 62 -7.20 4.52 -11.96
C PRO A 62 -8.18 5.45 -11.21
N PRO A 63 -9.48 5.51 -11.51
CA PRO A 63 -10.39 6.39 -10.77
C PRO A 63 -10.61 5.92 -9.33
N VAL A 64 -10.45 6.84 -8.37
CA VAL A 64 -10.76 6.63 -6.95
C VAL A 64 -11.58 7.80 -6.39
N ASN A 65 -12.41 7.51 -5.38
CA ASN A 65 -13.12 8.47 -4.54
C ASN A 65 -12.57 8.43 -3.11
N GLU A 66 -12.91 9.43 -2.30
CA GLU A 66 -12.63 9.39 -0.86
C GLU A 66 -13.30 8.15 -0.24
N GLY A 67 -12.54 7.41 0.56
CA GLY A 67 -12.97 6.16 1.19
C GLY A 67 -12.78 4.91 0.34
N ASP A 68 -12.40 5.02 -0.94
CA ASP A 68 -12.08 3.85 -1.75
C ASP A 68 -10.83 3.13 -1.23
N ASN A 69 -10.83 1.80 -1.29
CA ASN A 69 -9.71 0.98 -0.84
C ASN A 69 -8.59 1.00 -1.89
N ILE A 70 -7.35 1.30 -1.48
CA ILE A 70 -6.18 1.37 -2.37
C ILE A 70 -5.31 0.12 -2.20
N ALA A 71 -5.03 -0.26 -0.95
CA ALA A 71 -4.14 -1.37 -0.66
C ALA A 71 -4.50 -2.05 0.66
N VAL A 72 -4.18 -3.35 0.75
CA VAL A 72 -4.29 -4.13 1.98
C VAL A 72 -2.96 -4.80 2.27
N ILE A 73 -2.40 -4.53 3.44
CA ILE A 73 -1.14 -5.10 3.90
C ILE A 73 -1.44 -6.07 5.04
N GLY A 74 -1.00 -7.31 4.89
CA GLY A 74 -0.99 -8.29 5.95
C GLY A 74 0.20 -8.07 6.87
N ARG A 75 -0.05 -7.65 8.12
CA ARG A 75 1.03 -7.37 9.07
C ARG A 75 1.78 -8.66 9.41
N VAL A 76 3.10 -8.59 9.38
CA VAL A 76 3.98 -9.66 9.85
C VAL A 76 4.50 -9.23 11.23
N PRO A 77 4.25 -10.02 12.30
CA PRO A 77 4.76 -9.71 13.63
C PRO A 77 6.29 -9.61 13.60
N PRO A 78 6.90 -8.67 14.35
CA PRO A 78 8.35 -8.53 14.45
C PRO A 78 9.07 -9.84 14.84
N SER A 79 8.41 -10.71 15.62
CA SER A 79 8.94 -11.98 16.10
C SER A 79 9.16 -13.05 15.02
N VAL A 80 8.58 -12.89 13.83
CA VAL A 80 8.79 -13.86 12.73
C VAL A 80 10.11 -13.59 11.99
N LEU A 81 10.62 -12.35 12.04
CA LEU A 81 11.89 -11.96 11.42
C LEU A 81 13.12 -12.45 12.21
N SER A 82 12.97 -12.77 13.50
CA SER A 82 14.08 -13.30 14.31
C SER A 82 14.34 -14.80 14.10
N LEU A 83 13.44 -15.52 13.43
CA LEU A 83 13.57 -16.97 13.22
C LEU A 83 14.26 -17.33 11.90
N SER A 84 14.44 -16.39 10.97
CA SER A 84 15.13 -16.66 9.69
C SER A 84 16.65 -16.50 9.75
N ASN A 85 17.21 -16.01 10.86
CA ASN A 85 18.64 -15.77 11.04
C ASN A 85 19.35 -16.84 11.90
N SER A 86 18.74 -18.03 12.06
CA SER A 86 19.27 -19.14 12.87
C SER A 86 19.52 -20.42 12.06
N GLN A 87 19.98 -20.31 10.82
CA GLN A 87 20.53 -21.44 10.05
C GLN A 87 21.91 -21.07 9.53
#